data_AF-D4CPS1-F1
#
_entry.id   AF-D4CPS1-F1
#
_cell.length_a   1.000
_cell.length_b   1.000
_cell.length_c   1.000
_cell.angle_alpha   90.00
_cell.angle_beta   90.00
_cell.angle_gamma   90.00
#
_symmetry.space_group_name_H-M   'P 1'
#
loop_
_entity.id
_entity.type
_entity.pdbx_description
1 polymer ?
#
loop_
_entity_poly.entity_id
_entity_poly.type
_entity_poly.pdbx_seq_one_letter_code
_entity_poly.pdbx_strand_id
1 'polypeptide(L)'
;MRIFEIIPERFFSILSAQKKELYVDALMVLRTAFKTELLIRRPELFSMMLDSLEDSFLSADFSEEAMEIGEEGESQDLSGKVHLLLRKLRDCGWIEIEYEPGSFEEIVTVPDYAVAFMDLLYDFPMRGSGSTTATYMRAMRRSKMQGRIRTFSFRLF
;
A
#
# COMPACT_ATOMS: atom_id res chain seq x y z
N MET A 1 -11.12 2.67 -27.18
CA MET A 1 -10.94 3.46 -25.94
C MET A 1 -9.50 3.93 -25.89
N ARG A 2 -9.25 5.21 -25.58
CA ARG A 2 -7.90 5.71 -25.34
C ARG A 2 -7.67 5.69 -23.83
N ILE A 3 -6.89 4.71 -23.35
CA ILE A 3 -6.70 4.47 -21.91
C ILE A 3 -6.13 5.69 -21.16
N PHE A 4 -5.35 6.51 -21.86
CA PHE A 4 -4.75 7.74 -21.35
C PHE A 4 -5.73 8.93 -21.32
N GLU A 5 -6.99 8.77 -21.74
CA GLU A 5 -8.05 9.73 -21.42
C GLU A 5 -8.58 9.55 -19.99
N ILE A 6 -8.39 8.35 -19.43
CA ILE A 6 -8.93 7.98 -18.11
C ILE A 6 -7.82 8.04 -17.06
N ILE A 7 -6.61 7.56 -17.40
CA ILE A 7 -5.48 7.51 -16.48
C ILE A 7 -4.64 8.79 -16.62
N PRO A 8 -4.38 9.52 -15.53
CA PRO A 8 -3.51 10.70 -15.54
C PRO A 8 -2.09 10.39 -16.00
N GLU A 9 -1.44 11.33 -16.70
CA GLU A 9 -0.07 11.14 -17.22
C GLU A 9 0.95 10.80 -16.12
N ARG A 10 0.79 11.40 -14.93
CA ARG A 10 1.69 11.22 -13.79
C ARG A 10 1.38 10.00 -12.93
N PHE A 11 0.36 9.21 -13.27
CA PHE A 11 -0.12 8.11 -12.44
C PHE A 11 0.98 7.11 -12.06
N PHE A 12 1.80 6.70 -13.03
CA PHE A 12 2.86 5.71 -12.83
C PHE A 12 4.10 6.27 -12.14
N SER A 13 4.21 7.60 -11.94
CA SER A 13 5.39 8.21 -11.34
C SER A 13 5.67 7.70 -9.92
N ILE A 14 4.61 7.36 -9.18
CA ILE A 14 4.67 6.74 -7.85
C ILE A 14 5.43 5.41 -7.86
N LEU A 15 5.24 4.60 -8.92
CA LEU A 15 5.82 3.26 -9.02
C LEU A 15 7.26 3.28 -9.60
N SER A 16 7.65 4.38 -10.25
CA SER A 16 8.99 4.57 -10.82
C SER A 16 9.90 5.46 -9.97
N ALA A 17 9.38 6.08 -8.90
CA ALA A 17 10.14 6.96 -8.04
C ALA A 17 11.24 6.24 -7.25
N GLN A 18 12.21 7.00 -6.73
CA GLN A 18 13.29 6.45 -5.90
C GLN A 18 12.75 5.73 -4.66
N LYS A 19 11.70 6.29 -4.04
CA LYS A 19 11.01 5.76 -2.85
C LYS A 19 9.78 4.92 -3.16
N LYS A 20 9.78 4.24 -4.31
CA LYS A 20 8.66 3.39 -4.76
C LYS A 20 8.19 2.36 -3.74
N GLU A 21 9.08 1.82 -2.90
CA GLU A 21 8.70 0.85 -1.85
C GLU A 21 7.78 1.49 -0.81
N LEU A 22 8.17 2.64 -0.25
CA LEU A 22 7.34 3.42 0.69
C LEU A 22 5.99 3.79 0.07
N TYR A 23 5.99 4.19 -1.19
CA TYR A 23 4.74 4.53 -1.86
C TYR A 23 3.84 3.32 -2.12
N VAL A 24 4.41 2.16 -2.47
CA VAL A 24 3.64 0.93 -2.61
C VAL A 24 3.05 0.52 -1.27
N ASP A 25 3.80 0.65 -0.17
CA ASP A 25 3.29 0.39 1.18
C ASP A 25 2.12 1.32 1.52
N ALA A 26 2.24 2.61 1.18
CA ALA A 26 1.14 3.56 1.32
C ALA A 26 -0.11 3.17 0.51
N LEU A 27 0.08 2.69 -0.72
CA LEU A 27 -1.02 2.17 -1.54
C LEU A 27 -1.66 0.92 -0.91
N MET A 28 -0.90 0.08 -0.21
CA MET A 28 -1.45 -1.09 0.50
C MET A 28 -2.28 -0.67 1.72
N VAL A 29 -1.86 0.37 2.45
CA VAL A 29 -2.64 0.97 3.54
C VAL A 29 -3.94 1.56 2.99
N LEU A 30 -3.86 2.38 1.93
CA LEU A 30 -5.03 2.97 1.26
C LEU A 30 -6.01 1.90 0.78
N ARG A 31 -5.51 0.84 0.13
CA ARG A 31 -6.33 -0.30 -0.30
C ARG A 31 -7.04 -0.97 0.87
N THR A 32 -6.34 -1.14 2.00
CA THR A 32 -6.91 -1.78 3.19
C THR A 32 -8.01 -0.91 3.80
N ALA A 33 -7.79 0.40 3.88
CA ALA A 33 -8.80 1.36 4.32
C ALA A 33 -10.06 1.27 3.43
N PHE A 34 -9.89 1.32 2.11
CA PHE A 34 -11.01 1.31 1.15
C PHE A 34 -11.76 -0.02 1.10
N LYS A 35 -11.11 -1.14 1.44
CA LYS A 35 -11.80 -2.44 1.57
C LYS A 35 -12.55 -2.60 2.88
N THR A 36 -12.20 -1.81 3.90
CA THR A 36 -12.81 -1.90 5.23
C THR A 36 -13.97 -0.91 5.36
N GLU A 37 -13.81 0.29 4.83
CA GLU A 37 -14.74 1.41 4.98
C GLU A 37 -15.20 1.92 3.61
N LEU A 38 -16.51 2.14 3.49
CA LEU A 38 -17.13 2.66 2.25
C LEU A 38 -16.88 4.16 2.05
N LEU A 39 -16.69 4.89 3.14
CA LEU A 39 -16.43 6.34 3.17
C LEU A 39 -15.29 6.57 4.14
N ILE A 40 -14.19 7.14 3.65
CA ILE A 40 -13.00 7.40 4.47
C ILE A 40 -12.83 8.91 4.58
N ARG A 41 -12.79 9.43 5.81
CA ARG A 41 -12.47 10.84 6.01
C ARG A 41 -10.97 11.05 5.87
N ARG A 42 -10.56 12.20 5.32
CA ARG A 42 -9.13 12.51 5.16
C ARG A 42 -8.32 12.40 6.47
N PRO A 43 -8.81 12.87 7.64
CA PRO A 43 -8.08 12.71 8.90
C PRO A 43 -7.93 11.26 9.36
N GLU A 44 -8.89 10.39 9.03
CA GLU A 44 -8.83 8.96 9.36
C GLU A 44 -7.75 8.27 8.52
N LEU A 45 -7.76 8.50 7.20
CA LEU A 45 -6.71 8.01 6.31
C LEU A 45 -5.33 8.51 6.74
N PHE A 46 -5.25 9.77 7.13
CA PHE A 46 -4.02 10.37 7.65
C PHE A 46 -3.49 9.61 8.86
N SER A 47 -4.34 9.34 9.87
CA SER A 47 -3.96 8.57 11.05
C SER A 47 -3.50 7.16 10.68
N MET A 48 -4.24 6.48 9.80
CA MET A 48 -3.87 5.13 9.35
C MET A 48 -2.51 5.08 8.64
N MET A 49 -2.22 6.08 7.80
CA MET A 49 -0.93 6.19 7.12
C MET A 49 0.20 6.52 8.10
N LEU A 50 -0.04 7.42 9.05
CA LEU A 50 0.93 7.78 10.06
C LEU A 50 1.33 6.55 10.89
N ASP A 51 0.34 5.81 11.41
CA ASP A 51 0.56 4.64 12.26
C ASP A 51 1.23 3.48 11.49
N SER A 52 0.86 3.28 10.22
CA SER A 52 1.35 2.13 9.44
C SER A 52 2.72 2.36 8.82
N LEU A 53 3.12 3.61 8.59
CA LEU A 53 4.34 3.97 7.86
C LEU A 53 5.35 4.74 8.74
N GLU A 54 5.12 4.83 10.05
CA GLU A 54 5.99 5.57 10.99
C GLU A 54 7.47 5.21 10.81
N ASP A 55 7.80 3.91 10.87
CA ASP A 55 9.17 3.41 10.71
C ASP A 55 9.77 3.75 9.33
N SER A 56 8.97 3.64 8.27
CA SER A 56 9.38 3.97 6.90
C SER A 56 9.63 5.47 6.73
N PHE A 57 8.86 6.33 7.40
CA PHE A 57 9.04 7.78 7.37
C PHE A 57 10.21 8.28 8.22
N LEU A 58 10.56 7.60 9.31
CA LEU A 58 11.72 7.97 10.14
C LEU A 58 13.05 7.86 9.38
N SER A 59 13.15 6.91 8.44
CA SER A 59 14.37 6.66 7.65
C SER A 59 14.39 7.39 6.30
N ALA A 60 13.25 7.87 5.81
CA ALA A 60 13.11 8.48 4.49
C ALA A 60 13.33 10.00 4.50
N ASP A 61 14.10 10.50 3.54
CA ASP A 61 14.28 11.94 3.27
C ASP A 61 13.21 12.42 2.28
N PHE A 62 12.43 13.45 2.64
CA PHE A 62 11.35 14.04 1.83
C PHE A 62 11.68 15.45 1.30
N SER A 63 12.95 15.86 1.37
CA SER A 63 13.39 17.18 0.92
C SER A 63 13.11 17.46 -0.57
N GLU A 64 13.25 16.46 -1.44
CA GLU A 64 12.99 16.59 -2.88
C GLU A 64 11.51 16.82 -3.20
N GLU A 65 10.59 16.10 -2.54
CA GLU A 65 9.15 16.30 -2.73
C GLU A 65 8.67 17.64 -2.19
N ALA A 66 9.24 18.07 -1.06
CA ALA A 66 8.94 19.38 -0.51
C ALA A 66 9.35 20.49 -1.50
N MET A 67 10.51 20.35 -2.17
CA MET A 67 10.96 21.26 -3.23
C MET A 67 10.05 21.20 -4.47
N GLU A 68 9.68 20.01 -4.93
CA GLU A 68 8.81 19.82 -6.10
C GLU A 68 7.45 20.51 -5.94
N ILE A 69 6.96 20.60 -4.70
CA ILE A 69 5.63 21.09 -4.36
C ILE A 69 5.67 22.55 -3.84
N GLY A 70 6.86 23.14 -3.65
CA GLY A 70 7.04 24.52 -3.17
C GLY A 70 6.83 24.71 -1.67
N GLU A 71 6.96 23.64 -0.88
CA GLU A 71 6.87 23.62 0.58
C GLU A 71 8.26 23.49 1.22
N GLU A 72 9.23 24.25 0.69
CA GLU A 72 10.56 24.40 1.27
C GLU A 72 10.45 24.97 2.70
N GLY A 73 10.58 24.12 3.71
CA GLY A 73 10.59 24.52 5.12
C GLY A 73 9.44 23.97 5.97
N GLU A 74 8.53 23.16 5.43
CA GLU A 74 7.69 22.33 6.29
C GLU A 74 8.55 21.37 7.11
N SER A 75 8.18 21.16 8.37
CA SER A 75 8.95 20.31 9.26
C SER A 75 9.05 18.91 8.66
N GLN A 76 10.26 18.34 8.67
CA GLN A 76 10.51 16.92 8.37
C GLN A 76 9.90 16.00 9.44
N ASP A 77 8.91 16.48 10.19
CA ASP A 77 8.15 15.71 11.14
C ASP A 77 7.29 14.70 10.37
N LEU A 78 7.01 13.59 11.02
CA LEU A 78 6.24 12.48 10.43
C LEU A 78 4.89 12.96 9.85
N SER A 79 4.22 13.88 10.54
CA SER A 79 2.97 14.48 10.08
C SER A 79 3.12 15.22 8.74
N GLY A 80 4.17 16.04 8.59
CA GLY A 80 4.44 16.76 7.35
C GLY A 80 4.71 15.78 6.18
N LYS A 81 5.47 14.72 6.44
CA LYS A 81 5.74 13.68 5.44
C LYS A 81 4.47 12.95 4.98
N VAL A 82 3.53 12.67 5.87
CA VAL A 82 2.23 12.08 5.51
C VAL A 82 1.38 13.06 4.69
N HIS A 83 1.38 14.35 5.04
CA HIS A 83 0.68 15.37 4.24
C HIS A 83 1.24 15.46 2.82
N LEU A 84 2.57 15.47 2.67
CA LEU A 84 3.25 15.44 1.37
C LEU A 84 2.90 14.18 0.58
N LEU A 85 2.87 13.01 1.25
CA LEU A 85 2.46 11.75 0.63
C LEU A 85 1.01 11.81 0.09
N LEU A 86 0.05 12.21 0.92
CA LEU A 86 -1.36 12.31 0.52
C LEU A 86 -1.54 13.26 -0.66
N ARG A 87 -0.85 14.40 -0.64
CA ARG A 87 -0.87 15.36 -1.73
C ARG A 87 -0.31 14.75 -3.01
N LYS A 88 0.84 14.06 -2.93
CA LYS A 88 1.47 13.39 -4.07
C LYS A 88 0.57 12.31 -4.67
N LEU A 89 -0.11 11.51 -3.84
CA LEU A 89 -1.08 10.50 -4.28
C LEU A 89 -2.27 11.14 -5.02
N ARG A 90 -2.78 12.27 -4.52
CA ARG A 90 -3.85 13.03 -5.18
C ARG A 90 -3.38 13.60 -6.52
N ASP A 91 -2.22 14.24 -6.55
CA ASP A 91 -1.71 14.90 -7.77
C ASP A 91 -1.32 13.89 -8.87
N CYS A 92 -1.00 12.65 -8.47
CA CYS A 92 -0.80 11.53 -9.39
C CYS A 92 -2.11 10.82 -9.76
N GLY A 93 -3.24 11.18 -9.13
CA GLY A 93 -4.57 10.63 -9.40
C GLY A 93 -4.82 9.24 -8.84
N TRP A 94 -4.16 8.86 -7.74
CA TRP A 94 -4.48 7.64 -6.98
C TRP A 94 -5.66 7.84 -6.03
N ILE A 95 -5.89 9.07 -5.60
CA ILE A 95 -7.01 9.47 -4.75
C ILE A 95 -7.63 10.76 -5.26
N GLU A 96 -8.90 10.94 -4.94
CA GLU A 96 -9.64 12.18 -5.12
C GLU A 96 -10.13 12.66 -3.74
N ILE A 97 -10.28 13.97 -3.58
CA ILE A 97 -10.78 14.56 -2.33
C ILE A 97 -12.05 15.32 -2.68
N GLU A 98 -13.15 14.91 -2.06
CA GLU A 98 -14.47 15.51 -2.23
C GLU A 98 -14.94 16.12 -0.91
N TYR A 99 -15.81 17.11 -1.00
CA TYR A 99 -16.48 17.68 0.17
C TYR A 99 -17.87 17.08 0.31
N GLU A 100 -18.19 16.59 1.51
CA GLU A 100 -19.53 16.09 1.77
C GLU A 100 -20.58 17.23 1.62
N PRO A 101 -21.69 17.01 0.87
CA PRO A 101 -22.69 18.05 0.66
C PRO A 101 -23.30 18.55 1.97
N GLY A 102 -23.13 19.85 2.26
CA GLY A 102 -23.66 20.47 3.47
C GLY A 102 -22.76 20.35 4.70
N SER A 103 -21.54 19.82 4.53
CA SER A 103 -20.50 19.74 5.55
C SER A 103 -19.18 20.32 5.00
N PHE A 104 -18.23 20.60 5.90
CA PHE A 104 -16.86 20.95 5.54
C PHE A 104 -15.92 19.75 5.65
N GLU A 105 -16.48 18.55 5.78
CA GLU A 105 -15.71 17.32 5.89
C GLU A 105 -15.18 16.87 4.52
N GLU A 106 -13.87 16.61 4.49
CA GLU A 106 -13.16 16.09 3.33
C GLU A 106 -13.20 14.56 3.35
N ILE A 107 -13.80 13.99 2.30
CA ILE A 107 -13.89 12.56 2.05
C ILE A 107 -12.89 12.18 0.98
N VAL A 108 -12.16 11.10 1.21
CA VAL A 108 -11.22 10.54 0.24
C VAL A 108 -11.93 9.47 -0.59
N THR A 109 -11.92 9.64 -1.90
CA THR A 109 -12.43 8.67 -2.87
C THR A 109 -11.27 8.11 -3.69
N VAL A 110 -11.47 6.92 -4.26
CA VAL A 110 -10.46 6.23 -5.06
C VAL A 110 -11.05 5.92 -6.43
N PRO A 111 -10.44 6.41 -7.53
CA PRO A 111 -10.89 6.07 -8.87
C PRO A 111 -10.80 4.56 -9.18
N ASP A 112 -11.72 4.04 -9.98
CA ASP A 112 -11.80 2.60 -10.31
C ASP A 112 -10.50 2.03 -10.89
N TYR A 113 -9.82 2.82 -11.73
CA TYR A 113 -8.53 2.41 -12.29
C TYR A 113 -7.48 2.24 -11.19
N ALA A 114 -7.44 3.13 -10.19
CA ALA A 114 -6.49 3.08 -9.08
C ALA A 114 -6.77 1.85 -8.20
N VAL A 115 -8.05 1.54 -7.93
CA VAL A 115 -8.46 0.30 -7.23
C VAL A 115 -7.92 -0.94 -7.97
N ALA A 116 -8.12 -1.01 -9.29
CA ALA A 116 -7.66 -2.14 -10.10
C ALA A 116 -6.13 -2.31 -10.05
N PHE A 117 -5.37 -1.21 -10.10
CA PHE A 117 -3.92 -1.25 -9.96
C PHE A 117 -3.48 -1.67 -8.56
N MET A 118 -4.11 -1.17 -7.50
CA MET A 118 -3.77 -1.57 -6.13
C MET A 118 -4.05 -3.05 -5.89
N ASP A 119 -5.14 -3.59 -6.44
CA ASP A 119 -5.42 -5.03 -6.40
C ASP A 119 -4.36 -5.85 -7.16
N LEU A 120 -3.95 -5.38 -8.34
CA LEU A 120 -2.86 -6.01 -9.10
C LEU A 120 -1.54 -6.02 -8.31
N LEU A 121 -1.19 -4.90 -7.68
CA LEU A 121 0.03 -4.75 -6.88
C LEU A 121 0.04 -5.71 -5.69
N TYR A 122 -1.09 -5.82 -4.99
CA TYR A 122 -1.27 -6.75 -3.87
C TYR A 122 -1.12 -8.22 -4.29
N ASP A 123 -1.54 -8.55 -5.51
CA ASP A 123 -1.49 -9.90 -6.05
C ASP A 123 -0.09 -10.35 -6.49
N PHE A 124 0.82 -9.43 -6.84
CA PHE A 124 2.14 -9.78 -7.38
C PHE A 124 2.98 -10.67 -6.47
N PRO A 125 3.14 -10.38 -5.16
CA PRO A 125 3.88 -11.27 -4.25
C PRO A 125 3.28 -12.68 -4.19
N MET A 126 1.95 -12.79 -4.27
CA MET A 126 1.24 -14.08 -4.25
C MET A 126 1.46 -14.85 -5.55
N ARG A 127 1.45 -14.18 -6.70
CA ARG A 127 1.68 -14.78 -8.03
C ARG A 127 3.14 -15.11 -8.29
N GLY A 128 4.08 -14.30 -7.82
CA GLY A 128 5.54 -14.50 -7.95
C GLY A 128 6.09 -15.64 -7.11
N SER A 129 5.39 -16.03 -6.03
CA SER A 129 5.67 -17.27 -5.27
C SER A 129 5.34 -18.56 -6.04
N GLY A 130 4.78 -18.43 -7.25
CA GLY A 130 4.55 -19.49 -8.21
C GLY A 130 5.80 -20.00 -8.95
N SER A 131 7.01 -19.55 -8.60
CA SER A 131 8.20 -20.34 -8.94
C SER A 131 8.26 -21.55 -8.00
N THR A 132 8.02 -22.71 -8.58
CA THR A 132 8.07 -24.13 -8.15
C THR A 132 8.62 -24.50 -6.75
N THR A 133 9.51 -23.71 -6.14
CA THR A 133 10.17 -23.95 -4.85
C THR A 133 9.26 -23.71 -3.64
N ALA A 134 8.40 -22.69 -3.63
CA ALA A 134 7.57 -22.36 -2.47
C ALA A 134 6.45 -23.39 -2.25
N THR A 135 5.81 -23.86 -3.32
CA THR A 135 4.83 -24.95 -3.30
C THR A 135 5.45 -26.26 -2.84
N TYR A 136 6.68 -26.56 -3.30
CA TYR A 136 7.45 -27.73 -2.86
C TYR A 136 7.82 -27.65 -1.37
N MET A 137 8.24 -26.48 -0.89
CA MET A 137 8.54 -26.24 0.53
C MET A 137 7.28 -26.34 1.41
N ARG A 138 6.12 -25.92 0.92
CA ARG A 138 4.82 -26.10 1.60
C ARG A 138 4.36 -27.57 1.63
N ALA A 139 4.57 -28.31 0.54
CA ALA A 139 4.30 -29.76 0.48
C ALA A 139 5.22 -30.55 1.43
N MET A 140 6.50 -30.21 1.47
CA MET A 140 7.50 -30.77 2.40
C MET A 140 7.18 -30.47 3.87
N ARG A 141 6.76 -29.23 4.18
CA ARG A 141 6.36 -28.86 5.56
C ARG A 141 5.08 -29.57 6.01
N ARG A 142 4.12 -29.81 5.10
CA ARG A 142 2.92 -30.63 5.40
C ARG A 142 3.26 -32.12 5.59
N SER A 143 4.18 -32.66 4.79
CA SER A 143 4.65 -34.05 4.94
C SER A 143 5.38 -34.30 6.27
N LYS A 144 6.17 -33.33 6.76
CA LYS A 144 6.82 -33.43 8.10
C LYS A 144 5.83 -33.29 9.27
N MET A 145 4.68 -32.63 9.09
CA MET A 145 3.65 -32.56 10.14
C MET A 145 2.76 -33.81 10.21
N GLN A 146 2.57 -34.54 9.09
CA GLN A 146 1.82 -35.81 9.08
C GLN A 146 2.67 -37.04 9.39
N GLY A 147 4.00 -36.93 9.37
CA GLY A 147 4.93 -38.00 9.78
C GLY A 147 5.11 -38.14 11.31
N ARG A 148 4.31 -37.47 12.13
CA ARG A 148 4.40 -37.52 13.60
C ARG A 148 3.25 -38.30 14.25
N ILE A 149 2.82 -39.38 13.63
CA ILE A 149 2.05 -40.46 14.30
C ILE A 149 2.55 -41.79 13.72
N ARG A 150 2.90 -42.73 14.62
CA ARG A 150 3.45 -44.09 14.42
C ARG A 150 4.97 -44.26 14.55
N THR A 151 5.51 -43.95 15.72
CA THR A 151 6.45 -44.89 16.36
C THR A 151 5.62 -45.94 17.08
N PHE A 152 5.22 -46.99 16.36
CA PHE A 152 4.74 -48.22 16.98
C PHE A 152 5.96 -48.88 17.64
N SER A 153 5.89 -49.01 18.96
CA SER A 153 6.85 -49.77 19.76
C SER A 153 6.83 -51.23 19.29
N PHE A 154 7.95 -51.70 18.75
CA PHE A 154 8.22 -53.14 18.63
C PHE A 154 9.26 -53.50 19.71
N ARG A 155 8.74 -54.06 20.80
CA ARG A 155 9.51 -54.81 21.79
C ARG A 155 10.21 -55.97 21.07
N LEU A 156 11.54 -56.06 21.19
CA LEU A 156 12.23 -57.34 21.02
C LEU A 156 11.91 -58.21 22.25
N PHE A 157 11.24 -59.32 22.02
CA PHE A 157 11.46 -60.62 22.66
C PHE A 157 10.92 -61.70 21.72
#